data_AF-A0A9D7VLZ4-F1
#
_entry.id   AF-A0A9D7VLZ4-F1
#
_cell.length_a   1.000
_cell.length_b   1.000
_cell.length_c   1.000
_cell.angle_alpha   90.00
_cell.angle_beta   90.00
_cell.angle_gamma   90.00
#
_symmetry.space_group_name_H-M   'P 1'
#
loop_
_entity.id
_entity.type
_entity.pdbx_description
1 polymer ?
#
loop_
_entity_poly.entity_id
_entity_poly.type
_entity_poly.pdbx_seq_one_letter_code
_entity_poly.pdbx_strand_id
1 'polypeptide(L)'
;MERAFRGQATVLDDGDMLNFVFDDGDSAQASVTAGFDADGYAYAQSQFAEADKQRVLQAMRANGIIEIIGPGGPFYTASLSGFTAAYLKLAEQCGFSPQGVID
;
A
#
# COMPACT_ATOMS: atom_id res chain seq x y z
N MET A 1 -4.63 -3.87 -2.07
CA MET A 1 -5.61 -4.97 -2.01
C MET A 1 -5.64 -5.61 -3.38
N GLU A 2 -5.50 -6.93 -3.42
CA GLU A 2 -5.67 -7.76 -4.59
C GLU A 2 -6.98 -8.57 -4.45
N ARG A 3 -7.68 -8.82 -5.56
CA ARG A 3 -8.87 -9.67 -5.63
C ARG A 3 -8.80 -10.53 -6.88
N ALA A 4 -9.18 -11.80 -6.76
CA ALA A 4 -9.23 -12.73 -7.88
C ALA A 4 -10.68 -13.14 -8.21
N PHE A 5 -10.93 -13.51 -9.47
CA PHE A 5 -12.22 -14.09 -9.87
C PHE A 5 -12.44 -15.45 -9.20
N ARG A 6 -13.70 -15.88 -9.07
CA ARG A 6 -14.04 -17.13 -8.39
C ARG A 6 -13.29 -18.32 -9.01
N GLY A 7 -12.68 -19.13 -8.14
CA GLY A 7 -11.88 -20.30 -8.54
C GLY A 7 -10.44 -19.98 -8.94
N GLN A 8 -10.00 -18.73 -8.80
CA GLN A 8 -8.61 -18.32 -8.94
C GLN A 8 -8.04 -17.90 -7.57
N ALA A 9 -6.74 -18.09 -7.39
CA ALA A 9 -6.00 -17.59 -6.23
C ALA A 9 -5.50 -16.16 -6.50
N THR A 10 -5.21 -15.41 -5.43
CA THR A 10 -4.37 -14.21 -5.51
C THR A 10 -2.93 -14.60 -5.79
N VAL A 11 -2.15 -13.66 -6.32
CA VAL A 11 -0.70 -13.79 -6.49
C VAL A 11 0.00 -13.73 -5.13
N LEU A 12 -0.51 -12.89 -4.22
CA LEU A 12 0.01 -12.80 -2.85
C LEU A 12 -0.69 -13.80 -1.94
N ASP A 13 0.10 -14.42 -1.05
CA ASP A 13 -0.35 -15.41 -0.08
C ASP A 13 -0.44 -14.84 1.35
N ASP A 14 -1.16 -15.55 2.22
CA ASP A 14 -1.27 -15.17 3.63
C ASP A 14 0.10 -15.30 4.32
N GLY A 15 0.52 -14.24 5.02
CA GLY A 15 1.83 -14.19 5.66
C GLY A 15 2.98 -13.71 4.77
N ASP A 16 2.73 -13.41 3.48
CA ASP A 16 3.73 -12.79 2.63
C ASP A 16 4.18 -11.44 3.17
N MET A 17 5.44 -11.09 2.91
CA MET A 17 6.01 -9.79 3.24
C MET A 17 6.31 -9.03 1.95
N LEU A 18 5.82 -7.80 1.87
CA LEU A 18 6.09 -6.88 0.77
C LEU A 18 7.07 -5.81 1.19
N ASN A 19 7.97 -5.43 0.29
CA ASN A 19 8.81 -4.26 0.44
C ASN A 19 8.32 -3.14 -0.48
N PHE A 20 8.05 -1.98 0.09
CA PHE A 20 7.69 -0.76 -0.63
C PHE A 20 8.95 0.09 -0.71
N VAL A 21 9.50 0.26 -1.91
CA VAL A 21 10.76 0.96 -2.19
C VAL A 21 10.45 2.27 -2.89
N PHE A 22 10.95 3.37 -2.34
CA PHE A 22 10.80 4.71 -2.90
C PHE A 22 11.99 5.09 -3.78
N ASP A 23 11.84 6.10 -4.63
CA ASP A 23 12.90 6.52 -5.58
C ASP A 23 14.11 7.20 -4.92
N ASP A 24 13.99 7.64 -3.66
CA ASP A 24 15.11 8.08 -2.81
C ASP A 24 15.87 6.92 -2.14
N GLY A 25 15.40 5.67 -2.29
CA GLY A 25 15.98 4.47 -1.70
C GLY A 25 15.47 4.13 -0.29
N ASP A 26 14.59 4.94 0.32
CA ASP A 26 13.89 4.54 1.54
C ASP A 26 12.96 3.34 1.25
N SER A 27 12.62 2.59 2.30
CA SER A 27 11.67 1.51 2.16
C SER A 27 10.83 1.25 3.42
N ALA A 28 9.72 0.54 3.23
CA ALA A 28 8.84 0.10 4.29
C ALA A 28 8.31 -1.30 4.02
N GLN A 29 8.23 -2.11 5.08
CA GLN A 29 7.72 -3.46 4.97
C GLN A 29 6.24 -3.54 5.37
N ALA A 30 5.46 -4.31 4.63
CA ALA A 30 4.07 -4.61 4.96
C ALA A 30 3.85 -6.13 4.99
N SER A 31 3.03 -6.60 5.92
CA SER A 31 2.55 -7.98 5.97
C SER A 31 1.28 -8.13 5.13
N VAL A 32 1.10 -9.30 4.52
CA VAL A 32 -0.11 -9.66 3.78
C VAL A 32 -1.02 -10.53 4.64
N THR A 33 -2.30 -10.19 4.66
CA THR A 33 -3.38 -11.09 5.09
C THR A 33 -4.18 -11.51 3.86
N ALA A 34 -4.31 -12.81 3.64
CA ALA A 34 -5.05 -13.36 2.50
C ALA A 34 -6.09 -14.41 2.92
N GLY A 35 -7.09 -14.60 2.09
CA GLY A 35 -8.16 -15.55 2.37
C GLY A 35 -9.27 -15.52 1.33
N PHE A 36 -10.43 -16.05 1.69
CA PHE A 36 -11.64 -16.01 0.87
C PHE A 36 -12.70 -15.18 1.57
N ASP A 37 -13.39 -14.31 0.84
CA ASP A 37 -14.55 -13.59 1.36
C ASP A 37 -15.79 -14.48 1.45
N ALA A 38 -16.89 -13.93 1.99
CA ALA A 38 -18.14 -14.67 2.21
C ALA A 38 -18.74 -15.26 0.92
N ASP A 39 -18.41 -14.68 -0.24
CA ASP A 39 -18.87 -15.12 -1.55
C ASP A 39 -17.87 -16.07 -2.24
N GLY A 40 -16.80 -16.45 -1.55
CA GLY A 40 -15.77 -17.38 -2.03
C GLY A 40 -14.79 -16.76 -3.03
N TYR A 41 -14.63 -15.43 -3.05
CA TYR A 41 -13.58 -14.77 -3.84
C TYR A 41 -12.30 -14.66 -3.01
N ALA A 42 -11.17 -15.02 -3.62
CA ALA A 42 -9.86 -14.85 -2.99
C ALA A 42 -9.51 -13.35 -2.90
N TYR A 43 -8.96 -12.95 -1.76
CA TYR A 43 -8.42 -11.61 -1.53
C TYR A 43 -7.05 -11.68 -0.85
N ALA A 44 -6.24 -10.67 -1.09
CA ALA A 44 -5.01 -10.40 -0.35
C ALA A 44 -4.93 -8.90 -0.04
N GLN A 45 -4.58 -8.57 1.20
CA GLN A 45 -4.44 -7.21 1.66
C GLN A 45 -3.11 -7.02 2.39
N SER A 46 -2.32 -6.07 1.91
CA SER A 46 -1.12 -5.62 2.61
C SER A 46 -1.47 -4.56 3.67
N GLN A 47 -0.76 -4.61 4.79
CA GLN A 47 -0.88 -3.65 5.86
C GLN A 47 0.48 -3.35 6.48
N PHE A 48 0.77 -2.06 6.66
CA PHE A 48 1.93 -1.60 7.42
C PHE A 48 1.64 -1.68 8.92
N ALA A 49 2.68 -1.90 9.73
CA ALA A 49 2.60 -1.74 11.17
C ALA A 49 2.14 -0.30 11.52
N GLU A 50 1.38 -0.14 12.61
CA GLU A 50 0.86 1.18 13.02
C GLU A 50 1.97 2.24 13.13
N ALA A 51 3.15 1.85 13.62
CA ALA A 51 4.31 2.72 13.78
C ALA A 51 4.88 3.23 12.44
N ASP A 52 4.65 2.52 11.33
CA ASP A 52 5.18 2.88 10.02
C ASP A 52 4.21 3.72 9.18
N LYS A 53 2.90 3.69 9.48
CA LYS A 53 1.88 4.30 8.63
C LYS A 53 2.14 5.78 8.34
N GLN A 54 2.45 6.57 9.37
CA GLN A 54 2.70 8.00 9.19
C GLN A 54 3.97 8.24 8.38
N ARG A 55 5.06 7.51 8.68
CA ARG A 55 6.33 7.61 7.94
C ARG A 55 6.15 7.25 6.46
N VAL A 56 5.38 6.20 6.16
CA VAL A 56 5.07 5.81 4.78
C VAL A 56 4.31 6.91 4.04
N LEU A 57 3.33 7.56 4.68
CA LEU A 57 2.62 8.70 4.07
C LEU A 57 3.55 9.88 3.80
N GLN A 58 4.49 10.15 4.72
CA GLN A 58 5.51 11.18 4.53
C GLN A 58 6.46 10.83 3.38
N ALA A 59 6.89 9.57 3.27
CA ALA A 59 7.71 9.08 2.17
C ALA A 59 6.97 9.19 0.83
N MET A 60 5.68 8.82 0.79
CA MET A 60 4.83 8.98 -0.41
C MET A 60 4.67 10.45 -0.84
N ARG A 61 4.68 11.40 0.10
CA ARG A 61 4.71 12.84 -0.22
C ARG A 61 6.05 13.26 -0.81
N ALA A 62 7.15 12.77 -0.26
CA ALA A 62 8.50 13.21 -0.61
C ALA A 62 9.02 12.63 -1.94
N ASN A 63 8.41 11.55 -2.41
CA ASN A 63 8.91 10.73 -3.51
C ASN A 63 7.99 10.75 -4.74
N GLY A 64 8.55 10.40 -5.89
CA GLY A 64 7.86 10.42 -7.18
C GLY A 64 7.33 9.06 -7.63
N ILE A 65 7.97 7.98 -7.16
CA ILE A 65 7.67 6.60 -7.56
C ILE A 65 7.71 5.70 -6.33
N ILE A 66 6.88 4.67 -6.33
CA ILE A 66 6.95 3.57 -5.39
C ILE A 66 6.94 2.24 -6.13
N GLU A 67 7.89 1.38 -5.82
CA GLU A 67 7.95 0.00 -6.29
C GLU A 67 7.58 -0.94 -5.15
N ILE A 68 6.71 -1.91 -5.43
CA ILE A 68 6.27 -2.93 -4.48
C ILE A 68 6.90 -4.24 -4.92
N ILE A 69 7.72 -4.82 -4.04
CA ILE A 69 8.46 -6.06 -4.28
C ILE A 69 7.91 -7.12 -3.33
N GLY A 70 7.40 -8.22 -3.88
CA GLY A 70 6.95 -9.38 -3.12
C GLY A 70 7.98 -10.51 -3.12
N PRO A 71 7.65 -11.67 -2.51
CA PRO A 71 8.54 -12.83 -2.46
C PRO A 71 8.98 -13.34 -3.85
N GLY A 72 8.10 -13.18 -4.85
CA GLY A 72 8.36 -13.56 -6.25
C GLY A 72 9.08 -12.51 -7.09
N GLY A 73 9.46 -11.36 -6.52
CA GLY A 73 10.08 -10.24 -7.22
C GLY A 73 9.16 -9.01 -7.37
N PRO A 74 9.46 -8.10 -8.31
CA PRO A 74 8.68 -6.89 -8.54
C PRO A 74 7.22 -7.22 -8.83
N PHE A 75 6.32 -6.66 -8.02
CA PHE A 75 4.89 -6.92 -8.09
C PHE A 75 4.14 -5.77 -8.75
N TYR A 76 4.49 -4.52 -8.40
CA TYR A 76 3.80 -3.34 -8.91
C TYR A 76 4.66 -2.08 -8.82
N THR A 77 4.46 -1.14 -9.74
CA THR A 77 5.08 0.19 -9.70
C THR A 77 3.99 1.24 -9.85
N ALA A 78 4.01 2.26 -9.00
CA ALA A 78 3.05 3.36 -9.06
C ALA A 78 3.76 4.71 -9.11
N SER A 79 3.17 5.66 -9.84
CA SER A 79 3.55 7.06 -9.68
C SER A 79 2.89 7.65 -8.43
N LEU A 80 3.66 8.43 -7.69
CA LEU A 80 3.20 9.24 -6.56
C LEU A 80 2.89 10.69 -6.97
N SER A 81 2.98 11.00 -8.27
CA SER A 81 2.59 12.30 -8.81
C SER A 81 1.12 12.58 -8.48
N GLY A 82 0.88 13.67 -7.73
CA GLY A 82 -0.45 14.05 -7.28
C GLY A 82 -0.87 13.48 -5.92
N PHE A 83 0.00 12.72 -5.23
CA PHE A 83 -0.29 12.18 -3.89
C PHE A 83 -0.76 13.27 -2.92
N THR A 84 -0.04 14.39 -2.82
CA THR A 84 -0.42 15.51 -1.94
C THR A 84 -1.82 16.04 -2.23
N ALA A 85 -2.19 16.20 -3.50
CA ALA A 85 -3.51 16.70 -3.88
C ALA A 85 -4.62 15.69 -3.51
N ALA A 86 -4.39 14.41 -3.79
CA ALA A 86 -5.31 13.34 -3.44
C ALA A 86 -5.47 13.20 -1.91
N TYR A 87 -4.37 13.26 -1.16
CA TYR A 87 -4.38 13.17 0.30
C TYR A 87 -5.12 14.34 0.94
N LEU A 88 -4.89 15.57 0.48
CA LEU A 88 -5.64 16.75 0.93
C LEU A 88 -7.14 16.61 0.60
N LYS A 89 -7.48 16.06 -0.57
CA LYS A 89 -8.89 15.86 -0.92
C LYS A 89 -9.58 14.84 -0.03
N LEU A 90 -8.89 13.75 0.31
CA LEU A 90 -9.39 12.76 1.27
C LEU A 90 -9.49 13.34 2.68
N ALA A 91 -8.54 14.16 3.11
CA ALA A 91 -8.59 14.84 4.40
C ALA A 91 -9.83 15.73 4.53
N GLU A 92 -10.14 16.51 3.49
CA GLU A 92 -11.34 17.34 3.39
C GLU A 92 -12.62 16.48 3.43
N GLN A 93 -12.69 15.42 2.62
CA GLN A 93 -13.90 14.59 2.49
C GLN A 93 -14.18 13.72 3.72
N CYS A 94 -13.13 13.20 4.37
CA CYS A 94 -13.24 12.30 5.51
C CYS A 94 -13.13 13.02 6.87
N GLY A 95 -12.82 14.33 6.88
CA GLY A 95 -12.79 15.16 8.09
C GLY A 95 -11.59 14.90 9.01
N PHE A 96 -10.43 14.51 8.47
CA PHE A 96 -9.20 14.34 9.25
C PHE A 96 -8.17 15.44 8.96
N SER A 97 -7.24 15.67 9.90
CA SER A 97 -6.18 16.67 9.73
C SER A 97 -5.05 16.13 8.85
N PRO A 98 -4.58 16.87 7.83
CA PRO A 98 -3.43 16.47 7.02
C PRO A 98 -2.07 16.76 7.68
N GLN A 99 -2.05 17.40 8.85
CA GLN A 99 -0.83 17.75 9.58
C GLN A 99 0.02 16.51 9.91
N GLY A 100 1.35 16.69 9.88
CA GLY A 100 2.29 15.59 10.07
C GLY A 100 2.52 14.74 8.82
N VAL A 101 1.77 14.98 7.73
CA VAL A 101 2.07 14.45 6.40
C VAL A 101 2.35 15.62 5.45
N ILE A 102 1.41 16.56 5.36
CA ILE A 102 1.53 17.78 4.54
C ILE A 102 1.88 18.95 5.48
N ASP A 103 3.14 19.06 5.84
CA ASP A 103 3.68 20.25 6.54
C ASP A 103 4.25 21.26 5.55
#